data_AF-A0A7Y4GS95-F1
#
_entry.id   AF-A0A7Y4GS95-F1
#
_cell.length_a   1.000
_cell.length_b   1.000
_cell.length_c   1.000
_cell.angle_alpha   90.00
_cell.angle_beta   90.00
_cell.angle_gamma   90.00
#
_symmetry.space_group_name_H-M   'P 1'
#
loop_
_entity.id
_entity.type
_entity.pdbx_description
1 polymer ?
#
loop_
_entity_poly.entity_id
_entity_poly.type
_entity_poly.pdbx_seq_one_letter_code
_entity_poly.pdbx_strand_id
1 'polypeptide(L)'
;MLKRLSEQFAPDPPVEYGHLVKLLQIAASETDYQSLVTKTFSMTPEYERRKVLLLHGHFSRMDFIQLLHSAGDAKGTNIRSANELLRRLIEWSLVIDSDFGFNQEHRFQWSRAAIALFGGLDLIDNVLLGRSHVVEKYSRSIPAIIVRKNGHERIGTGFLTVRGGRIAPFLGEGIIVTAKHNVDPADGIDFVKFGDTDGVTYEARQSNWICHSTRDLAAMPVRVTGRAVPIHAMGQASVLSRTISLGYPTISQTDRAYLLAHNGELNAIVSSYLDKQKYLLISNTVAPGNSGGPVLDESGLCIGIVVQALEGQYDGGTSKANAAIPAADIQEFLLSLPQHEQGHH
;
A
#
# COMPACT_ATOMS: atom_id res chain seq x y z
N MET A 1 -22.51 -14.09 13.00
CA MET A 1 -21.16 -13.47 13.00
C MET A 1 -21.02 -12.67 11.72
N LEU A 2 -21.32 -11.37 11.75
CA LEU A 2 -21.27 -10.48 10.58
C LEU A 2 -19.80 -10.21 10.22
N LYS A 3 -19.22 -10.98 9.29
CA LYS A 3 -18.03 -10.51 8.56
C LYS A 3 -18.39 -9.16 7.95
N ARG A 4 -17.52 -8.14 8.10
CA ARG A 4 -17.69 -6.90 7.33
C ARG A 4 -17.76 -7.31 5.86
N LEU A 5 -18.86 -7.02 5.16
CA LEU A 5 -19.08 -7.41 3.75
C LEU A 5 -17.90 -6.99 2.84
N SER A 6 -17.17 -5.95 3.23
CA SER A 6 -15.96 -5.51 2.53
C SER A 6 -14.79 -6.50 2.57
N GLU A 7 -14.70 -7.39 3.56
CA GLU A 7 -13.71 -8.48 3.56
C GLU A 7 -14.21 -9.70 2.75
N GLN A 8 -15.43 -9.65 2.21
CA GLN A 8 -15.99 -10.72 1.36
C GLN A 8 -15.65 -10.57 -0.12
N PHE A 9 -15.21 -9.39 -0.58
CA PHE A 9 -14.91 -9.16 -2.00
C PHE A 9 -13.56 -9.72 -2.46
N ALA A 10 -12.66 -10.05 -1.53
CA ALA A 10 -11.27 -10.37 -1.87
C ALA A 10 -11.07 -11.60 -2.78
N PRO A 11 -11.82 -12.72 -2.64
CA PRO A 11 -11.64 -13.83 -3.59
C PRO A 11 -12.46 -13.69 -4.88
N ASP A 12 -13.57 -12.93 -4.87
CA ASP A 12 -14.46 -12.76 -6.03
C ASP A 12 -15.23 -11.43 -5.94
N PRO A 13 -14.70 -10.33 -6.52
CA PRO A 13 -15.35 -9.03 -6.45
C PRO A 13 -16.63 -9.02 -7.31
N PRO A 14 -17.67 -8.26 -6.91
CA PRO A 14 -18.90 -8.17 -7.67
C PRO A 14 -18.62 -7.49 -9.03
N VAL A 15 -19.42 -7.79 -10.05
CA VAL A 15 -19.25 -7.19 -11.39
C VAL A 15 -19.27 -5.66 -11.37
N GLU A 16 -20.00 -5.07 -10.42
CA GLU A 16 -20.03 -3.63 -10.17
C GLU A 16 -18.66 -3.04 -9.83
N TYR A 17 -17.74 -3.82 -9.27
CA TYR A 17 -16.37 -3.38 -9.03
C TYR A 17 -15.68 -3.02 -10.36
N GLY A 18 -15.74 -3.91 -11.35
CA GLY A 18 -15.16 -3.64 -12.67
C GLY A 18 -15.81 -2.45 -13.36
N HIS A 19 -17.12 -2.26 -13.16
CA HIS A 19 -17.84 -1.08 -13.66
C HIS A 19 -17.39 0.20 -12.95
N LEU A 20 -17.14 0.13 -11.64
CA LEU A 20 -16.69 1.26 -10.86
C LEU A 20 -15.27 1.68 -11.23
N VAL A 21 -14.35 0.74 -11.42
CA VAL A 21 -12.98 1.07 -11.85
C VAL A 21 -13.02 1.84 -13.18
N LYS A 22 -13.83 1.41 -14.14
CA LYS A 22 -14.07 2.15 -15.39
C LYS A 22 -14.68 3.52 -15.14
N LEU A 23 -15.70 3.61 -14.28
CA LEU A 23 -16.34 4.88 -13.94
C LEU A 23 -15.36 5.86 -13.30
N LEU A 24 -14.46 5.41 -12.44
CA LEU A 24 -13.43 6.25 -11.81
C LEU A 24 -12.41 6.75 -12.82
N GLN A 25 -11.98 5.90 -13.76
CA GLN A 25 -11.13 6.32 -14.89
C GLN A 25 -11.79 7.41 -15.73
N ILE A 26 -13.08 7.24 -16.05
CA ILE A 26 -13.87 8.24 -16.77
C ILE A 26 -14.02 9.51 -15.93
N ALA A 27 -14.34 9.39 -14.63
CA ALA A 27 -14.53 10.50 -13.71
C ALA A 27 -13.25 11.30 -13.44
N ALA A 28 -12.06 10.73 -13.68
CA ALA A 28 -10.80 11.48 -13.64
C ALA A 28 -10.68 12.48 -14.81
N SER A 29 -11.26 12.16 -15.97
CA SER A 29 -11.25 13.00 -17.19
C SER A 29 -12.49 13.90 -17.25
N GLU A 30 -12.31 15.20 -17.46
CA GLU A 30 -13.45 16.13 -17.50
C GLU A 30 -14.34 15.86 -18.71
N THR A 31 -13.72 15.73 -19.88
CA THR A 31 -14.40 15.51 -21.16
C THR A 31 -15.11 14.17 -21.21
N ASP A 32 -14.46 13.10 -20.77
CA ASP A 32 -15.05 11.75 -20.83
C ASP A 32 -16.23 11.63 -19.86
N TYR A 33 -16.10 12.24 -18.68
CA TYR A 33 -17.18 12.29 -17.72
C TYR A 33 -18.39 13.08 -18.23
N GLN A 34 -18.18 14.27 -18.81
CA GLN A 34 -19.27 15.07 -19.39
C GLN A 34 -19.98 14.32 -20.54
N SER A 35 -19.21 13.57 -21.34
CA SER A 35 -19.75 12.70 -22.39
C SER A 35 -20.62 11.58 -21.81
N LEU A 36 -20.14 10.89 -20.77
CA LEU A 36 -20.90 9.84 -20.08
C LEU A 36 -22.19 10.39 -19.44
N VAL A 37 -22.13 11.54 -18.78
CA VAL A 37 -23.30 12.21 -18.18
C VAL A 37 -24.33 12.55 -19.25
N THR A 38 -23.91 13.17 -20.35
CA THR A 38 -24.83 13.54 -21.44
C THR A 38 -25.47 12.31 -22.07
N LYS A 39 -24.68 11.25 -22.31
CA LYS A 39 -25.19 9.97 -22.83
C LYS A 39 -26.21 9.33 -21.87
N THR A 40 -25.92 9.36 -20.57
CA THR A 40 -26.73 8.68 -19.55
C THR A 40 -28.05 9.41 -19.27
N PHE A 41 -28.01 10.74 -19.16
CA PHE A 41 -29.11 11.51 -18.61
C PHE A 41 -29.87 12.36 -19.63
N SER A 42 -29.39 12.57 -20.86
CA SER A 42 -30.02 13.51 -21.82
C SER A 42 -31.50 13.24 -22.11
N MET A 43 -31.95 11.99 -21.97
CA MET A 43 -33.34 11.59 -22.18
C MET A 43 -34.20 11.65 -20.90
N THR A 44 -33.63 12.04 -19.75
CA THR A 44 -34.34 12.11 -18.48
C THR A 44 -35.06 13.47 -18.33
N PRO A 45 -36.34 13.50 -17.89
CA PRO A 45 -37.12 14.74 -17.82
C PRO A 45 -36.49 15.84 -16.94
N GLU A 46 -35.72 15.45 -15.93
CA GLU A 46 -35.08 16.37 -14.97
C GLU A 46 -33.66 16.78 -15.40
N TYR A 47 -33.17 16.30 -16.54
CA TYR A 47 -31.78 16.53 -16.94
C TYR A 47 -31.44 18.01 -17.02
N GLU A 48 -32.21 18.79 -17.77
CA GLU A 48 -31.88 20.21 -17.97
C GLU A 48 -31.86 21.01 -16.66
N ARG A 49 -32.65 20.63 -15.64
CA ARG A 49 -32.61 21.24 -14.30
C ARG A 49 -31.30 20.92 -13.57
N ARG A 50 -30.76 19.71 -13.73
CA ARG A 50 -29.63 19.17 -12.95
C ARG A 50 -28.31 19.13 -13.74
N LYS A 51 -28.36 19.43 -15.03
CA LYS A 51 -27.28 19.28 -16.02
C LYS A 51 -26.00 19.98 -15.59
N VAL A 52 -26.08 21.23 -15.16
CA VAL A 52 -24.90 21.99 -14.72
C VAL A 52 -24.20 21.27 -13.58
N LEU A 53 -24.93 20.86 -12.54
CA LEU A 53 -24.37 20.16 -11.38
C LEU A 53 -23.79 18.78 -11.78
N LEU A 54 -24.53 18.00 -12.57
CA LEU A 54 -24.09 16.69 -13.06
C LEU A 54 -22.80 16.79 -13.88
N LEU A 55 -22.69 17.76 -14.80
CA LEU A 55 -21.49 17.97 -15.62
C LEU A 55 -20.28 18.42 -14.81
N HIS A 56 -20.49 19.14 -13.70
CA HIS A 56 -19.43 19.52 -12.76
C HIS A 56 -19.09 18.40 -11.74
N GLY A 57 -19.70 17.22 -11.88
CA GLY A 57 -19.36 16.05 -11.07
C GLY A 57 -20.16 15.90 -9.79
N HIS A 58 -21.25 16.65 -9.62
CA HIS A 58 -22.18 16.46 -8.50
C HIS A 58 -23.27 15.45 -8.86
N PHE A 59 -23.64 14.56 -7.93
CA PHE A 59 -24.60 13.49 -8.20
C PHE A 59 -25.37 13.06 -6.94
N SER A 60 -26.56 12.49 -7.13
CA SER A 60 -27.30 11.75 -6.09
C SER A 60 -26.87 10.27 -6.03
N ARG A 61 -27.33 9.54 -5.01
CA ARG A 61 -27.14 8.07 -4.98
C ARG A 61 -27.73 7.37 -6.20
N MET A 62 -28.88 7.84 -6.70
CA MET A 62 -29.51 7.25 -7.88
C MET A 62 -28.73 7.56 -9.15
N ASP A 63 -28.21 8.78 -9.28
CA ASP A 63 -27.34 9.14 -10.40
C ASP A 63 -26.05 8.30 -10.39
N PHE A 64 -25.47 8.03 -9.20
CA PHE A 64 -24.32 7.12 -9.08
C PHE A 64 -24.62 5.72 -9.61
N ILE A 65 -25.77 5.14 -9.24
CA ILE A 65 -26.18 3.81 -9.72
C ILE A 65 -26.36 3.81 -11.24
N GLN A 66 -26.95 4.86 -11.81
CA GLN A 66 -27.13 5.01 -13.26
C GLN A 66 -25.79 5.21 -13.99
N LEU A 67 -24.89 6.03 -13.46
CA LEU A 67 -23.55 6.22 -14.00
C LEU A 67 -22.75 4.90 -13.97
N LEU A 68 -22.84 4.16 -12.86
CA LEU A 68 -22.21 2.86 -12.71
C LEU A 68 -22.76 1.84 -13.71
N HIS A 69 -24.08 1.83 -13.92
CA HIS A 69 -24.73 1.01 -14.93
C HIS A 69 -24.24 1.36 -16.35
N SER A 70 -24.21 2.65 -16.69
CA SER A 70 -23.78 3.15 -18.00
C SER A 70 -22.30 2.92 -18.30
N ALA A 71 -21.44 2.92 -17.28
CA ALA A 71 -20.03 2.58 -17.40
C ALA A 71 -19.78 1.07 -17.53
N GLY A 72 -20.78 0.26 -17.17
CA GLY A 72 -20.75 -1.19 -17.22
C GLY A 72 -21.20 -1.79 -18.55
N ASP A 73 -21.74 -3.01 -18.49
CA ASP A 73 -22.24 -3.78 -19.64
C ASP A 73 -23.77 -3.65 -19.84
N ALA A 74 -24.42 -2.79 -19.07
CA ALA A 74 -25.87 -2.58 -19.02
C ALA A 74 -26.71 -3.83 -18.65
N LYS A 75 -26.13 -4.89 -18.06
CA LYS A 75 -26.86 -6.11 -17.66
C LYS A 75 -27.44 -6.07 -16.25
N GLY A 76 -27.83 -4.88 -15.80
CA GLY A 76 -28.33 -4.61 -14.46
C GLY A 76 -27.22 -4.23 -13.48
N THR A 77 -27.61 -3.57 -12.38
CA THR A 77 -26.68 -3.11 -11.33
C THR A 77 -27.25 -3.49 -9.98
N ASN A 78 -26.51 -4.29 -9.21
CA ASN A 78 -26.87 -4.62 -7.84
C ASN A 78 -26.76 -3.37 -6.97
N ILE A 79 -27.93 -2.85 -6.56
CA ILE A 79 -28.04 -1.61 -5.77
C ILE A 79 -27.30 -1.73 -4.44
N ARG A 80 -27.28 -2.91 -3.82
CA ARG A 80 -26.57 -3.13 -2.55
C ARG A 80 -25.06 -3.03 -2.75
N SER A 81 -24.52 -3.71 -3.76
CA SER A 81 -23.09 -3.62 -4.13
C SER A 81 -22.69 -2.18 -4.45
N ALA A 82 -23.50 -1.49 -5.28
CA ALA A 82 -23.27 -0.10 -5.64
C ALA A 82 -23.21 0.82 -4.40
N ASN A 83 -24.14 0.69 -3.46
CA ASN A 83 -24.14 1.51 -2.24
C ASN A 83 -22.95 1.23 -1.33
N GLU A 84 -22.50 -0.04 -1.20
CA GLU A 84 -21.29 -0.36 -0.42
C GLU A 84 -20.04 0.22 -1.06
N LEU A 85 -19.95 0.17 -2.39
CA LEU A 85 -18.87 0.79 -3.13
C LEU A 85 -18.89 2.32 -2.97
N LEU A 86 -20.06 2.97 -3.06
CA LEU A 86 -20.17 4.42 -2.83
C LEU A 86 -19.72 4.80 -1.40
N ARG A 87 -20.13 4.03 -0.38
CA ARG A 87 -19.66 4.24 0.99
C ARG A 87 -18.13 4.18 1.08
N ARG A 88 -17.51 3.21 0.39
CA ARG A 88 -16.05 3.09 0.33
C ARG A 88 -15.38 4.28 -0.35
N LEU A 89 -15.95 4.78 -1.45
CA LEU A 89 -15.45 5.98 -2.11
C LEU A 89 -15.48 7.20 -1.19
N ILE A 90 -16.52 7.33 -0.37
CA ILE A 90 -16.66 8.41 0.62
C ILE A 90 -15.62 8.25 1.74
N GLU A 91 -15.49 7.04 2.30
CA GLU A 91 -14.51 6.73 3.36
C GLU A 91 -13.08 7.08 2.95
N TRP A 92 -12.76 6.91 1.67
CA TRP A 92 -11.45 7.20 1.09
C TRP A 92 -11.35 8.56 0.40
N SER A 93 -12.34 9.43 0.59
CA SER A 93 -12.38 10.79 0.01
C SER A 93 -12.24 10.83 -1.53
N LEU A 94 -12.53 9.73 -2.21
CA LEU A 94 -12.68 9.66 -3.67
C LEU A 94 -13.99 10.30 -4.11
N VAL A 95 -14.97 10.32 -3.22
CA VAL A 95 -16.22 11.06 -3.33
C VAL A 95 -16.37 11.94 -2.09
N ILE A 96 -16.64 13.22 -2.29
CA ILE A 96 -16.93 14.18 -1.23
C ILE A 96 -18.43 14.10 -0.94
N ASP A 97 -18.77 14.00 0.35
CA ASP A 97 -20.14 14.07 0.84
C ASP A 97 -20.40 15.47 1.43
N SER A 98 -21.11 16.32 0.69
CA SER A 98 -21.43 17.68 1.09
C SER A 98 -22.75 17.73 1.86
N ASP A 99 -22.72 17.36 3.15
CA ASP A 99 -23.90 17.41 4.04
C ASP A 99 -24.29 18.85 4.47
N PHE A 100 -23.55 19.87 4.02
CA PHE A 100 -23.80 21.28 4.35
C PHE A 100 -24.67 21.97 3.28
N GLY A 101 -25.99 21.87 3.43
CA GLY A 101 -26.92 22.90 2.94
C GLY A 101 -27.88 22.52 1.79
N PHE A 102 -29.17 22.58 2.11
CA PHE A 102 -30.34 22.87 1.27
C PHE A 102 -30.70 22.05 0.02
N ASN A 103 -29.86 21.17 -0.54
CA ASN A 103 -30.25 20.32 -1.69
C ASN A 103 -29.78 18.86 -1.56
N GLN A 104 -30.65 18.00 -1.03
CA GLN A 104 -30.41 16.53 -0.96
C GLN A 104 -30.25 15.87 -2.34
N GLU A 105 -30.69 16.54 -3.41
CA GLU A 105 -30.65 16.02 -4.78
C GLU A 105 -29.22 15.90 -5.35
N HIS A 106 -28.21 16.59 -4.79
CA HIS A 106 -26.83 16.59 -5.30
C HIS A 106 -25.76 16.55 -4.20
N ARG A 107 -25.94 15.60 -3.27
CA ARG A 107 -25.12 15.44 -2.06
C ARG A 107 -23.65 15.07 -2.33
N PHE A 108 -23.37 14.33 -3.40
CA PHE A 108 -22.03 13.77 -3.63
C PHE A 108 -21.30 14.51 -4.74
N GLN A 109 -19.98 14.57 -4.66
CA GLN A 109 -19.11 15.12 -5.69
C GLN A 109 -17.87 14.26 -5.89
N TRP A 110 -17.44 14.07 -7.14
CA TRP A 110 -16.16 13.40 -7.42
C TRP A 110 -14.96 14.21 -6.92
N SER A 111 -14.06 13.57 -6.17
CA SER A 111 -12.75 14.14 -5.86
C SER A 111 -11.75 13.76 -6.94
N ARG A 112 -11.74 14.49 -8.06
CA ARG A 112 -10.87 14.19 -9.21
C ARG A 112 -9.39 14.10 -8.83
N ALA A 113 -8.93 14.96 -7.93
CA ALA A 113 -7.56 14.95 -7.44
C ALA A 113 -7.25 13.65 -6.68
N ALA A 114 -8.14 13.20 -5.79
CA ALA A 114 -7.95 11.95 -5.07
C ALA A 114 -8.02 10.74 -6.02
N ILE A 115 -8.97 10.72 -6.96
CA ILE A 115 -9.07 9.66 -7.97
C ILE A 115 -7.81 9.58 -8.82
N ALA A 116 -7.28 10.72 -9.28
CA ALA A 116 -6.04 10.77 -10.05
C ALA A 116 -4.84 10.29 -9.22
N LEU A 117 -4.75 10.66 -7.95
CA LEU A 117 -3.68 10.22 -7.05
C LEU A 117 -3.72 8.71 -6.79
N PHE A 118 -4.87 8.17 -6.37
CA PHE A 118 -5.03 6.74 -6.10
C PHE A 118 -4.94 5.91 -7.37
N GLY A 119 -5.48 6.39 -8.48
CA GLY A 119 -5.36 5.73 -9.79
C GLY A 119 -3.93 5.74 -10.30
N GLY A 120 -3.21 6.84 -10.10
CA GLY A 120 -1.78 6.94 -10.40
C GLY A 120 -0.99 5.93 -9.58
N LEU A 121 -1.17 5.87 -8.27
CA LEU A 121 -0.41 4.95 -7.41
C LEU A 121 -0.89 3.50 -7.45
N ASP A 122 -1.85 3.17 -8.33
CA ASP A 122 -2.49 1.85 -8.41
C ASP A 122 -3.01 1.37 -7.03
N LEU A 123 -3.79 2.23 -6.35
CA LEU A 123 -4.35 1.98 -5.01
C LEU A 123 -5.89 1.89 -5.00
N ILE A 124 -6.56 2.09 -6.13
CA ILE A 124 -8.02 2.08 -6.21
C ILE A 124 -8.58 0.71 -5.79
N ASP A 125 -7.96 -0.36 -6.25
CA ASP A 125 -8.29 -1.73 -5.87
C ASP A 125 -8.07 -1.98 -4.38
N ASN A 126 -6.96 -1.49 -3.81
CA ASN A 126 -6.64 -1.62 -2.39
C ASN A 126 -7.74 -1.05 -1.49
N VAL A 127 -8.21 0.16 -1.79
CA VAL A 127 -9.21 0.84 -0.94
C VAL A 127 -10.62 0.25 -1.08
N LEU A 128 -10.93 -0.30 -2.26
CA LEU A 128 -12.23 -0.91 -2.55
C LEU A 128 -12.33 -2.35 -2.05
N LEU A 129 -11.27 -3.15 -2.22
CA LEU A 129 -11.23 -4.59 -1.88
C LEU A 129 -10.65 -4.86 -0.48
N GLY A 130 -9.96 -3.87 0.09
CA GLY A 130 -9.51 -3.87 1.48
C GLY A 130 -8.25 -4.69 1.74
N ARG A 131 -8.01 -4.94 3.03
CA ARG A 131 -6.71 -5.41 3.55
C ARG A 131 -6.25 -6.76 3.02
N SER A 132 -7.16 -7.70 2.80
CA SER A 132 -6.81 -9.02 2.24
C SER A 132 -6.25 -8.88 0.82
N HIS A 133 -6.86 -8.01 0.01
CA HIS A 133 -6.35 -7.68 -1.33
C HIS A 133 -4.99 -6.99 -1.26
N VAL A 134 -4.80 -6.05 -0.34
CA VAL A 134 -3.49 -5.40 -0.11
C VAL A 134 -2.40 -6.43 0.19
N VAL A 135 -2.67 -7.39 1.08
CA VAL A 135 -1.72 -8.47 1.40
C VAL A 135 -1.40 -9.32 0.17
N GLU A 136 -2.41 -9.73 -0.58
CA GLU A 136 -2.25 -10.54 -1.79
C GLU A 136 -1.43 -9.80 -2.85
N LYS A 137 -1.83 -8.55 -3.16
CA LYS A 137 -1.19 -7.68 -4.15
C LYS A 137 0.30 -7.49 -3.89
N TYR A 138 0.69 -7.28 -2.63
CA TYR A 138 2.08 -6.99 -2.27
C TYR A 138 2.88 -8.20 -1.81
N SER A 139 2.27 -9.38 -1.65
CA SER A 139 2.99 -10.61 -1.22
C SER A 139 4.20 -10.92 -2.10
N ARG A 140 4.05 -10.75 -3.43
CA ARG A 140 5.10 -10.91 -4.45
C ARG A 140 6.11 -9.77 -4.51
N SER A 141 6.05 -8.82 -3.60
CA SER A 141 6.96 -7.68 -3.49
C SER A 141 7.77 -7.71 -2.21
N ILE A 142 7.70 -8.81 -1.45
CA ILE A 142 8.29 -8.94 -0.12
C ILE A 142 9.13 -10.22 -0.11
N PRO A 143 10.37 -10.17 -0.60
CA PRO A 143 11.28 -11.29 -0.52
C PRO A 143 11.79 -11.52 0.90
N ALA A 144 12.01 -12.80 1.21
CA ALA A 144 12.89 -13.17 2.31
C ALA A 144 14.32 -12.77 1.95
N ILE A 145 15.07 -12.26 2.92
CA ILE A 145 16.50 -11.98 2.79
C ILE A 145 17.24 -13.09 3.51
N ILE A 146 17.91 -13.94 2.74
CA ILE A 146 18.64 -15.09 3.27
C ILE A 146 20.10 -14.67 3.45
N VAL A 147 20.58 -14.76 4.68
CA VAL A 147 21.94 -14.38 5.06
C VAL A 147 22.60 -15.47 5.89
N ARG A 148 23.92 -15.43 6.01
CA ARG A 148 24.69 -16.28 6.91
C ARG A 148 25.30 -15.41 8.01
N LYS A 149 25.14 -15.82 9.26
CA LYS A 149 25.78 -15.20 10.44
C LYS A 149 26.34 -16.30 11.32
N ASN A 150 27.63 -16.25 11.61
CA ASN A 150 28.35 -17.27 12.40
C ASN A 150 28.15 -18.70 11.86
N GLY A 151 28.18 -18.87 10.54
CA GLY A 151 28.01 -20.18 9.89
C GLY A 151 26.56 -20.69 9.79
N HIS A 152 25.60 -20.01 10.42
CA HIS A 152 24.19 -20.38 10.39
C HIS A 152 23.39 -19.48 9.45
N GLU A 153 22.48 -20.08 8.69
CA GLU A 153 21.51 -19.34 7.89
C GLU A 153 20.51 -18.61 8.79
N ARG A 154 20.22 -17.36 8.44
CA ARG A 154 19.24 -16.49 9.08
C ARG A 154 18.38 -15.84 8.00
N ILE A 155 17.17 -15.47 8.40
CA ILE A 155 16.19 -14.87 7.51
C ILE A 155 15.80 -13.52 8.07
N GLY A 156 15.87 -12.50 7.22
CA GLY A 156 15.23 -11.21 7.39
C GLY A 156 14.14 -11.01 6.34
N THR A 157 13.49 -9.86 6.37
CA THR A 157 12.52 -9.44 5.36
C THR A 157 13.03 -8.21 4.64
N GLY A 158 12.76 -8.10 3.34
CA GLY A 158 12.85 -6.83 2.62
C GLY A 158 11.59 -6.60 1.80
N PHE A 159 11.47 -5.41 1.21
CA PHE A 159 10.41 -5.15 0.25
C PHE A 159 10.89 -4.36 -0.97
N LEU A 160 10.30 -4.68 -2.10
CA LEU A 160 10.50 -4.02 -3.38
C LEU A 160 9.85 -2.63 -3.37
N THR A 161 10.63 -1.64 -3.74
CA THR A 161 10.20 -0.26 -3.95
C THR A 161 10.90 0.33 -5.17
N VAL A 162 10.54 1.55 -5.54
CA VAL A 162 11.10 2.29 -6.68
C VAL A 162 11.50 3.69 -6.24
N ARG A 163 12.58 4.20 -6.84
CA ARG A 163 13.05 5.56 -6.57
C ARG A 163 12.08 6.59 -7.17
N GLY A 164 11.75 7.62 -6.40
CA GLY A 164 11.03 8.80 -6.91
C GLY A 164 9.54 8.61 -7.17
N GLY A 165 8.89 7.63 -6.53
CA GLY A 165 7.43 7.48 -6.59
C GLY A 165 6.86 7.24 -7.99
N ARG A 166 7.70 6.81 -8.95
CA ARG A 166 7.25 6.55 -10.32
C ARG A 166 6.19 5.45 -10.30
N ILE A 167 5.03 5.82 -10.81
CA ILE A 167 3.90 4.97 -11.17
C ILE A 167 4.38 4.03 -12.29
N ALA A 168 4.09 2.74 -12.16
CA ALA A 168 4.57 1.58 -12.94
C ALA A 168 4.87 1.76 -14.45
N PRO A 169 5.63 0.85 -15.12
CA PRO A 169 6.61 -0.13 -14.65
C PRO A 169 7.98 0.07 -15.33
N PHE A 170 9.06 0.23 -14.58
CA PHE A 170 10.32 -0.31 -15.10
C PHE A 170 10.25 -1.82 -14.92
N LEU A 171 9.63 -2.49 -15.90
CA LEU A 171 9.65 -3.95 -15.99
C LEU A 171 11.12 -4.37 -15.92
N GLY A 172 11.46 -5.07 -14.85
CA GLY A 172 12.80 -5.61 -14.68
C GLY A 172 13.67 -4.93 -13.65
N GLU A 173 13.40 -3.71 -13.15
CA GLU A 173 14.29 -3.05 -12.17
C GLU A 173 13.54 -2.55 -10.93
N GLY A 174 14.22 -2.60 -9.78
CA GLY A 174 13.73 -1.99 -8.56
C GLY A 174 14.80 -1.92 -7.48
N ILE A 175 14.38 -1.55 -6.28
CA ILE A 175 15.24 -1.49 -5.11
C ILE A 175 14.56 -2.30 -4.02
N ILE A 176 15.28 -3.26 -3.43
CA ILE A 176 14.85 -3.88 -2.18
C ILE A 176 15.41 -3.06 -1.04
N VAL A 177 14.54 -2.67 -0.12
CA VAL A 177 14.92 -2.05 1.15
C VAL A 177 14.69 -3.01 2.31
N THR A 178 15.54 -2.92 3.33
CA THR A 178 15.52 -3.76 4.54
C THR A 178 16.08 -2.96 5.73
N ALA A 179 15.96 -3.54 6.94
CA ALA A 179 16.75 -3.12 8.08
C ALA A 179 18.24 -3.42 7.83
N LYS A 180 19.13 -2.48 8.22
CA LYS A 180 20.58 -2.61 8.03
C LYS A 180 21.16 -3.79 8.79
N HIS A 181 20.73 -4.02 10.03
CA HIS A 181 21.20 -5.15 10.85
C HIS A 181 20.88 -6.52 10.27
N ASN A 182 20.02 -6.62 9.25
CA ASN A 182 19.79 -7.88 8.54
C ASN A 182 20.94 -8.24 7.59
N VAL A 183 21.74 -7.26 7.15
CA VAL A 183 22.62 -7.39 5.99
C VAL A 183 23.98 -6.72 6.16
N ASP A 184 24.26 -6.06 7.29
CA ASP A 184 25.50 -5.34 7.51
C ASP A 184 26.70 -6.29 7.68
N PRO A 185 27.70 -6.26 6.77
CA PRO A 185 28.89 -7.07 6.91
C PRO A 185 29.69 -6.76 8.18
N ALA A 186 29.56 -5.54 8.74
CA ALA A 186 30.20 -5.17 10.00
C ALA A 186 29.70 -6.02 11.19
N ASP A 187 28.49 -6.58 11.08
CA ASP A 187 27.90 -7.49 12.07
C ASP A 187 28.24 -8.98 11.81
N GLY A 188 29.17 -9.25 10.89
CA GLY A 188 29.56 -10.60 10.47
C GLY A 188 28.47 -11.30 9.66
N ILE A 189 27.74 -10.54 8.85
CA ILE A 189 26.61 -11.02 8.05
C ILE A 189 27.00 -11.08 6.58
N ASP A 190 26.87 -12.26 5.99
CA ASP A 190 27.06 -12.48 4.56
C ASP A 190 25.71 -12.66 3.86
N PHE A 191 25.39 -11.78 2.91
CA PHE A 191 24.21 -11.96 2.06
C PHE A 191 24.36 -13.19 1.17
N VAL A 192 23.35 -14.06 1.14
CA VAL A 192 23.34 -15.28 0.32
C VAL A 192 22.48 -15.07 -0.93
N LYS A 193 21.18 -14.79 -0.73
CA LYS A 193 20.22 -14.58 -1.83
C LYS A 193 18.90 -13.99 -1.32
N PHE A 194 18.06 -13.58 -2.27
CA PHE A 194 16.64 -13.38 -2.01
C PHE A 194 15.90 -14.72 -2.08
N GLY A 195 14.86 -14.88 -1.26
CA GLY A 195 13.93 -15.99 -1.39
C GLY A 195 12.95 -15.78 -2.55
N ASP A 196 12.57 -16.86 -3.21
CA ASP A 196 11.59 -16.83 -4.30
C ASP A 196 10.18 -16.55 -3.77
N THR A 197 9.44 -15.67 -4.44
CA THR A 197 8.09 -15.26 -4.04
C THR A 197 7.08 -15.55 -5.15
N ASP A 198 6.45 -16.73 -5.09
CA ASP A 198 5.34 -17.12 -5.98
C ASP A 198 5.56 -16.74 -7.48
N GLY A 199 6.64 -17.27 -8.06
CA GLY A 199 6.99 -17.02 -9.46
C GLY A 199 7.70 -15.68 -9.74
N VAL A 200 8.04 -14.92 -8.70
CA VAL A 200 8.92 -13.74 -8.77
C VAL A 200 10.30 -14.07 -8.22
N THR A 201 11.33 -13.63 -8.94
CA THR A 201 12.73 -13.72 -8.52
C THR A 201 13.39 -12.34 -8.53
N TYR A 202 14.36 -12.16 -7.64
CA TYR A 202 15.13 -10.93 -7.50
C TYR A 202 16.61 -11.24 -7.62
N GLU A 203 17.29 -10.55 -8.52
CA GLU A 203 18.72 -10.69 -8.76
C GLU A 203 19.42 -9.40 -8.33
N ALA A 204 20.36 -9.51 -7.38
CA ALA A 204 21.15 -8.35 -6.93
C ALA A 204 22.00 -7.79 -8.08
N ARG A 205 21.98 -6.47 -8.28
CA ARG A 205 22.79 -5.80 -9.31
C ARG A 205 24.22 -5.51 -8.88
N GLN A 206 24.53 -5.75 -7.62
CA GLN A 206 25.83 -5.51 -7.02
C GLN A 206 26.03 -6.46 -5.84
N SER A 207 27.28 -6.65 -5.43
CA SER A 207 27.65 -7.61 -4.39
C SER A 207 27.31 -7.13 -2.97
N ASN A 208 27.38 -5.82 -2.75
CA ASN A 208 27.25 -5.23 -1.41
C ASN A 208 25.96 -4.44 -1.27
N TRP A 209 25.37 -4.51 -0.09
CA TRP A 209 24.27 -3.64 0.31
C TRP A 209 24.76 -2.20 0.47
N ILE A 210 23.94 -1.24 0.05
CA ILE A 210 24.17 0.17 0.39
C ILE A 210 23.52 0.35 1.76
N CYS A 211 24.33 0.52 2.80
CA CYS A 211 23.85 0.73 4.17
C CYS A 211 23.82 2.22 4.49
N HIS A 212 22.74 2.68 5.12
CA HIS A 212 22.71 4.02 5.68
C HIS A 212 23.75 4.16 6.81
N SER A 213 24.37 5.32 6.91
CA SER A 213 25.46 5.56 7.88
C SER A 213 24.99 5.44 9.33
N THR A 214 23.87 6.10 9.67
CA THR A 214 23.35 6.20 11.05
C THR A 214 22.01 5.51 11.30
N ARG A 215 21.15 5.37 10.30
CA ARG A 215 19.84 4.73 10.42
C ARG A 215 19.95 3.23 10.13
N ASP A 216 19.07 2.44 10.74
CA ASP A 216 18.98 0.99 10.51
C ASP A 216 18.29 0.68 9.17
N LEU A 217 18.82 1.20 8.07
CA LEU A 217 18.29 1.06 6.71
C LEU A 217 19.39 0.56 5.76
N ALA A 218 19.04 -0.37 4.89
CA ALA A 218 19.89 -0.80 3.79
C ALA A 218 19.07 -0.99 2.50
N ALA A 219 19.74 -0.82 1.36
CA ALA A 219 19.15 -0.92 0.04
C ALA A 219 20.01 -1.77 -0.91
N MET A 220 19.34 -2.52 -1.78
CA MET A 220 19.96 -3.29 -2.85
C MET A 220 19.22 -3.01 -4.16
N PRO A 221 19.87 -2.44 -5.18
CA PRO A 221 19.31 -2.42 -6.53
C PRO A 221 19.18 -3.85 -7.05
N VAL A 222 18.03 -4.17 -7.63
CA VAL A 222 17.72 -5.53 -8.11
C VAL A 222 17.11 -5.53 -9.49
N ARG A 223 17.41 -6.60 -10.25
CA ARG A 223 16.60 -7.00 -11.38
C ARG A 223 15.45 -7.87 -10.90
N VAL A 224 14.22 -7.62 -11.37
CA VAL A 224 13.01 -8.35 -10.99
C VAL A 224 12.49 -9.14 -12.19
N THR A 225 12.34 -10.45 -12.04
CA THR A 225 11.67 -11.29 -13.04
C THR A 225 10.33 -11.74 -12.50
N GLY A 226 9.26 -11.61 -13.29
CA GLY A 226 7.89 -11.91 -12.87
C GLY A 226 7.03 -10.65 -12.66
N ARG A 227 5.85 -10.81 -12.04
CA ARG A 227 4.92 -9.71 -11.75
C ARG A 227 4.89 -9.40 -10.25
N ALA A 228 5.60 -8.32 -9.87
CA ALA A 228 5.58 -7.74 -8.54
C ALA A 228 5.18 -6.27 -8.62
N VAL A 229 4.37 -5.80 -7.68
CA VAL A 229 3.93 -4.40 -7.59
C VAL A 229 4.78 -3.68 -6.54
N PRO A 230 5.60 -2.68 -6.91
CA PRO A 230 6.42 -1.96 -5.93
C PRO A 230 5.56 -1.33 -4.82
N ILE A 231 6.07 -1.38 -3.59
CA ILE A 231 5.45 -0.72 -2.45
C ILE A 231 5.94 0.72 -2.38
N HIS A 232 5.01 1.66 -2.29
CA HIS A 232 5.31 3.08 -2.19
C HIS A 232 5.51 3.47 -0.72
N ALA A 233 6.77 3.74 -0.34
CA ALA A 233 7.12 4.25 0.99
C ALA A 233 6.77 5.73 1.10
N MET A 234 5.50 6.08 1.06
CA MET A 234 5.01 7.47 1.10
C MET A 234 3.74 7.65 1.93
N GLY A 235 3.36 6.62 2.69
CA GLY A 235 2.23 6.68 3.59
C GLY A 235 2.49 7.66 4.73
N GLN A 236 1.43 8.30 5.19
CA GLN A 236 1.49 9.23 6.32
C GLN A 236 1.10 8.50 7.61
N ALA A 237 2.01 8.49 8.58
CA ALA A 237 1.76 7.92 9.89
C ALA A 237 0.74 8.77 10.67
N SER A 238 -0.33 8.13 11.17
CA SER A 238 -1.36 8.75 12.00
C SER A 238 -1.68 7.85 13.18
N VAL A 239 -1.65 8.38 14.40
CA VAL A 239 -1.86 7.58 15.62
C VAL A 239 -3.28 7.00 15.62
N LEU A 240 -3.40 5.74 16.04
CA LEU A 240 -4.58 4.87 15.96
C LEU A 240 -5.03 4.51 14.53
N SER A 241 -4.23 4.81 13.51
CA SER A 241 -4.47 4.25 12.18
C SER A 241 -4.20 2.75 12.18
N ARG A 242 -5.01 2.00 11.43
CA ARG A 242 -4.78 0.56 11.24
C ARG A 242 -3.55 0.34 10.37
N THR A 243 -2.80 -0.69 10.71
CA THR A 243 -1.56 -1.06 10.03
C THR A 243 -1.54 -2.54 9.66
N ILE A 244 -0.81 -2.86 8.60
CA ILE A 244 -0.52 -4.22 8.17
C ILE A 244 0.99 -4.35 8.07
N SER A 245 1.58 -5.33 8.76
CA SER A 245 3.00 -5.67 8.57
C SER A 245 3.13 -7.02 7.89
N LEU A 246 4.10 -7.13 7.00
CA LEU A 246 4.38 -8.34 6.23
C LEU A 246 5.83 -8.75 6.44
N GLY A 247 6.09 -10.04 6.71
CA GLY A 247 7.45 -10.54 6.88
C GLY A 247 7.55 -12.04 7.07
N TYR A 248 8.78 -12.52 7.24
CA TYR A 248 9.11 -13.95 7.39
C TYR A 248 9.60 -14.23 8.81
N PRO A 249 8.74 -14.14 9.83
CA PRO A 249 9.16 -14.46 11.18
C PRO A 249 9.50 -15.95 11.26
N THR A 250 10.39 -16.30 12.18
CA THR A 250 10.72 -17.70 12.42
C THR A 250 9.51 -18.39 13.06
N ILE A 251 8.99 -19.43 12.42
CA ILE A 251 7.88 -20.24 12.96
C ILE A 251 8.46 -21.58 13.41
N SER A 252 8.36 -21.88 14.70
CA SER A 252 8.81 -23.16 15.24
C SER A 252 8.06 -24.32 14.57
N GLN A 253 8.77 -25.40 14.29
CA GLN A 253 8.23 -26.64 13.70
C GLN A 253 7.70 -26.53 12.27
N THR A 254 8.07 -25.48 11.53
CA THR A 254 7.84 -25.41 10.08
C THR A 254 9.07 -25.81 9.28
N ASP A 255 8.84 -26.32 8.08
CA ASP A 255 9.86 -26.83 7.15
C ASP A 255 10.51 -25.73 6.29
N ARG A 256 9.88 -24.57 6.22
CA ARG A 256 10.33 -23.42 5.44
C ARG A 256 9.86 -22.10 6.05
N ALA A 257 10.33 -21.00 5.48
CA ALA A 257 9.85 -19.66 5.77
C ALA A 257 8.50 -19.42 5.12
N TYR A 258 7.59 -18.78 5.85
CA TYR A 258 6.27 -18.39 5.38
C TYR A 258 6.12 -16.88 5.52
N LEU A 259 5.61 -16.22 4.48
CA LEU A 259 5.23 -14.81 4.57
C LEU A 259 3.99 -14.72 5.46
N LEU A 260 4.11 -14.03 6.60
CA LEU A 260 3.00 -13.76 7.50
C LEU A 260 2.55 -12.31 7.37
N ALA A 261 1.23 -12.12 7.47
CA ALA A 261 0.59 -10.81 7.55
C ALA A 261 0.03 -10.61 8.96
N HIS A 262 0.41 -9.52 9.60
CA HIS A 262 -0.10 -9.15 10.93
C HIS A 262 -0.82 -7.81 10.86
N ASN A 263 -2.07 -7.78 11.31
CA ASN A 263 -2.79 -6.54 11.54
C ASN A 263 -2.35 -5.91 12.87
N GLY A 264 -2.46 -4.59 12.95
CA GLY A 264 -2.19 -3.81 14.14
C GLY A 264 -2.69 -2.38 13.98
N GLU A 265 -2.14 -1.52 14.83
CA GLU A 265 -2.39 -0.08 14.86
C GLU A 265 -1.08 0.65 15.12
N LEU A 266 -0.99 1.89 14.63
CA LEU A 266 0.07 2.81 15.06
C LEU A 266 -0.29 3.38 16.43
N ASN A 267 0.45 3.00 17.47
CA ASN A 267 0.18 3.43 18.84
C ASN A 267 0.76 4.81 19.16
N ALA A 268 1.96 5.12 18.67
CA ALA A 268 2.62 6.39 18.96
C ALA A 268 3.71 6.71 17.92
N ILE A 269 4.09 7.99 17.87
CA ILE A 269 5.28 8.47 17.19
C ILE A 269 6.20 9.03 18.27
N VAL A 270 7.38 8.44 18.43
CA VAL A 270 8.31 8.76 19.52
C VAL A 270 9.67 9.17 18.97
N SER A 271 10.40 9.98 19.74
CA SER A 271 11.82 10.22 19.48
C SER A 271 12.65 9.42 20.48
N SER A 272 13.55 8.59 20.00
CA SER A 272 14.48 7.84 20.85
C SER A 272 15.49 8.80 21.47
N TYR A 273 15.77 8.62 22.76
CA TYR A 273 16.76 9.43 23.45
C TYR A 273 18.20 9.02 23.11
N LEU A 274 18.41 7.78 22.65
CA LEU A 274 19.72 7.19 22.36
C LEU A 274 20.32 7.72 21.05
N ASP A 275 19.53 7.66 19.97
CA ASP A 275 19.98 8.02 18.61
C ASP A 275 19.30 9.29 18.07
N LYS A 276 18.38 9.89 18.84
CA LYS A 276 17.56 11.06 18.45
C LYS A 276 16.71 10.83 17.19
N GLN A 277 16.50 9.58 16.79
CA GLN A 277 15.69 9.21 15.63
C GLN A 277 14.21 9.09 16.02
N LYS A 278 13.34 9.28 15.03
CA LYS A 278 11.89 9.08 15.19
C LYS A 278 11.55 7.62 14.91
N TYR A 279 10.67 7.06 15.73
CA TYR A 279 10.16 5.71 15.59
C TYR A 279 8.64 5.70 15.65
N LEU A 280 8.06 4.79 14.88
CA LEU A 280 6.65 4.44 14.91
C LEU A 280 6.46 3.25 15.85
N LEU A 281 5.73 3.42 16.94
CA LEU A 281 5.37 2.31 17.82
C LEU A 281 4.12 1.63 17.28
N ILE A 282 4.22 0.35 16.98
CA ILE A 282 3.16 -0.43 16.33
C ILE A 282 2.69 -1.59 17.21
N SER A 283 1.41 -1.95 17.13
CA SER A 283 0.87 -3.13 17.83
C SER A 283 0.93 -4.42 17.01
N ASN A 284 1.41 -4.37 15.76
CA ASN A 284 1.61 -5.57 14.94
C ASN A 284 2.51 -6.57 15.66
N THR A 285 2.22 -7.87 15.52
CA THR A 285 3.09 -8.92 16.06
C THR A 285 4.40 -8.95 15.28
N VAL A 286 5.50 -8.55 15.92
CA VAL A 286 6.85 -8.56 15.36
C VAL A 286 7.69 -9.59 16.10
N ALA A 287 8.33 -10.47 15.34
CA ALA A 287 9.24 -11.49 15.83
C ALA A 287 10.52 -11.51 14.97
N PRO A 288 11.62 -12.16 15.43
CA PRO A 288 12.82 -12.34 14.62
C PRO A 288 12.48 -12.88 13.22
N GLY A 289 12.93 -12.16 12.19
CA GLY A 289 12.60 -12.39 10.78
C GLY A 289 11.66 -11.35 10.16
N ASN A 290 10.88 -10.61 10.96
CA ASN A 290 10.04 -9.50 10.46
C ASN A 290 10.82 -8.21 10.20
N SER A 291 12.02 -8.03 10.79
CA SER A 291 12.88 -6.88 10.55
C SER A 291 13.09 -6.67 9.05
N GLY A 292 12.97 -5.42 8.60
CA GLY A 292 13.04 -5.00 7.21
C GLY A 292 11.73 -5.16 6.42
N GLY A 293 10.69 -5.75 7.01
CA GLY A 293 9.36 -5.83 6.43
C GLY A 293 8.63 -4.47 6.43
N PRO A 294 7.73 -4.22 5.46
CA PRO A 294 6.99 -2.98 5.39
C PRO A 294 5.89 -2.94 6.45
N VAL A 295 5.59 -1.74 6.95
CA VAL A 295 4.38 -1.40 7.68
C VAL A 295 3.51 -0.58 6.74
N LEU A 296 2.38 -1.13 6.32
CA LEU A 296 1.43 -0.54 5.40
C LEU A 296 0.23 0.05 6.14
N ASP A 297 -0.36 1.10 5.61
CA ASP A 297 -1.71 1.53 5.99
C ASP A 297 -2.79 0.72 5.24
N GLU A 298 -4.07 1.03 5.49
CA GLU A 298 -5.20 0.33 4.83
C GLU A 298 -5.27 0.57 3.31
N SER A 299 -4.58 1.57 2.76
CA SER A 299 -4.50 1.83 1.32
C SER A 299 -3.38 1.05 0.64
N GLY A 300 -2.48 0.44 1.42
CA GLY A 300 -1.30 -0.25 0.90
C GLY A 300 -0.07 0.65 0.76
N LEU A 301 -0.14 1.92 1.20
CA LEU A 301 1.03 2.77 1.28
C LEU A 301 1.90 2.37 2.48
N CYS A 302 3.21 2.32 2.29
CA CYS A 302 4.14 2.04 3.36
C CYS A 302 4.34 3.31 4.21
N ILE A 303 4.00 3.21 5.49
CA ILE A 303 4.20 4.24 6.52
C ILE A 303 5.51 4.07 7.28
N GLY A 304 6.15 2.90 7.17
CA GLY A 304 7.46 2.63 7.77
C GLY A 304 7.98 1.22 7.51
N ILE A 305 9.16 0.93 8.05
CA ILE A 305 9.85 -0.37 7.95
C ILE A 305 10.13 -0.92 9.34
N VAL A 306 9.75 -2.17 9.58
CA VAL A 306 9.95 -2.85 10.87
C VAL A 306 11.45 -2.94 11.16
N VAL A 307 11.84 -2.55 12.38
CA VAL A 307 13.22 -2.67 12.87
C VAL A 307 13.25 -3.38 14.21
N GLN A 308 14.43 -3.47 14.83
CA GLN A 308 14.55 -4.03 16.16
C GLN A 308 13.63 -3.28 17.14
N ALA A 309 12.96 -4.03 18.00
CA ALA A 309 12.09 -3.46 19.03
C ALA A 309 12.89 -2.55 19.97
N LEU A 310 12.23 -1.51 20.47
CA LEU A 310 12.76 -0.69 21.54
C LEU A 310 12.60 -1.47 22.84
N GLU A 311 13.72 -1.88 23.42
CA GLU A 311 13.77 -2.68 24.64
C GLU A 311 14.43 -1.87 25.77
N GLY A 312 13.86 -1.98 26.98
CA GLY A 312 14.39 -1.35 28.19
C GLY A 312 14.30 -2.30 29.37
N GLN A 313 15.37 -2.39 30.16
CA GLN A 313 15.38 -3.13 31.42
C GLN A 313 15.00 -2.21 32.57
N TYR A 314 14.08 -2.67 33.41
CA TYR A 314 13.65 -2.00 34.64
C TYR A 314 13.55 -3.03 35.77
N ASP A 315 13.50 -2.57 37.02
CA ASP A 315 13.47 -3.44 38.21
C ASP A 315 12.30 -4.45 38.22
N GLY A 316 11.25 -4.23 37.41
CA GLY A 316 10.09 -5.11 37.24
C GLY A 316 10.10 -5.99 35.97
N GLY A 317 11.15 -5.95 35.15
CA GLY A 317 11.29 -6.76 33.92
C GLY A 317 11.69 -5.96 32.68
N THR A 318 11.63 -6.61 31.52
CA THR A 318 11.89 -6.00 30.21
C THR A 318 10.63 -5.39 29.62
N SER A 319 10.67 -4.09 29.33
CA SER A 319 9.70 -3.44 28.46
C SER A 319 10.12 -3.64 27.00
N LYS A 320 9.17 -3.97 26.12
CA LYS A 320 9.40 -4.14 24.69
C LYS A 320 8.30 -3.44 23.91
N ALA A 321 8.69 -2.53 23.01
CA ALA A 321 7.78 -1.90 22.06
C ALA A 321 8.23 -2.21 20.63
N ASN A 322 7.34 -2.77 19.83
CA ASN A 322 7.62 -3.00 18.41
C ASN A 322 7.70 -1.65 17.69
N ALA A 323 8.74 -1.49 16.89
CA ALA A 323 9.10 -0.21 16.29
C ALA A 323 9.30 -0.34 14.79
N ALA A 324 9.03 0.76 14.08
CA ALA A 324 9.35 0.92 12.69
C ALA A 324 10.00 2.28 12.43
N ILE A 325 10.92 2.34 11.47
CA ILE A 325 11.47 3.60 10.96
C ILE A 325 10.43 4.23 10.00
N PRO A 326 10.07 5.52 10.16
CA PRO A 326 9.11 6.20 9.30
C PRO A 326 9.45 6.17 7.81
N ALA A 327 8.42 6.13 6.96
CA ALA A 327 8.56 6.15 5.50
C ALA A 327 9.35 7.37 4.98
N ALA A 328 9.25 8.52 5.64
CA ALA A 328 10.02 9.72 5.28
C ALA A 328 11.54 9.47 5.31
N ASP A 329 12.04 8.70 6.29
CA ASP A 329 13.46 8.36 6.38
C ASP A 329 13.86 7.37 5.28
N ILE A 330 12.96 6.45 4.89
CA ILE A 330 13.15 5.54 3.75
C ILE A 330 13.26 6.35 2.45
N GLN A 331 12.37 7.33 2.24
CA GLN A 331 12.41 8.20 1.07
C GLN A 331 13.69 9.01 0.99
N GLU A 332 14.09 9.66 2.08
CA GLU A 332 15.32 10.44 2.15
C GLU A 332 16.53 9.57 1.80
N PHE A 333 16.55 8.34 2.33
CA PHE A 333 17.60 7.38 2.02
C PHE A 333 17.60 6.98 0.54
N LEU A 334 16.45 6.62 -0.04
CA LEU A 334 16.34 6.25 -1.45
C LEU A 334 16.73 7.40 -2.38
N LEU A 335 16.45 8.64 -1.99
CA LEU A 335 16.82 9.83 -2.75
C LEU A 335 18.32 10.10 -2.71
N SER A 336 19.03 9.70 -1.65
CA SER A 336 20.49 9.88 -1.53
C SER A 336 21.32 8.80 -2.22
N LEU A 337 20.71 7.69 -2.66
CA LEU A 337 21.41 6.63 -3.38
C LEU A 337 22.04 7.17 -4.68
N PRO A 338 23.23 6.68 -5.09
CA PRO A 338 23.83 7.04 -6.37
C PRO A 338 22.85 6.77 -7.52
N GLN A 339 22.80 7.66 -8.52
CA GLN A 339 22.13 7.32 -9.77
C GLN A 339 23.07 6.37 -10.52
N HIS A 340 22.61 5.15 -10.82
CA HIS A 340 23.32 4.34 -11.80
C HIS A 340 23.16 5.04 -13.15
N GLU A 341 24.22 5.72 -13.60
CA GLU A 341 24.35 6.08 -15.01
C GLU A 341 24.26 4.78 -15.80
N GLN A 342 23.24 4.67 -16.66
CA GLN A 342 23.17 3.59 -17.61
C GLN A 342 24.40 3.70 -18.51
N GLY A 343 25.37 2.82 -18.31
CA GLY A 343 26.50 2.68 -19.21
C GLY A 343 25.96 2.35 -20.61
N HIS A 344 25.99 3.36 -21.49
CA HIS A 344 26.00 3.12 -22.93
C HIS A 344 27.33 2.46 -23.29
N HIS A 345 27.28 1.14 -23.46
CA HIS A 345 28.27 0.41 -24.26
C HIS A 345 27.54 -0.46 -25.28
#